data_AF-A0A848ZER1-F1
#
_entry.id   AF-A0A848ZER1-F1
#
_cell.length_a   1.000
_cell.length_b   1.000
_cell.length_c   1.000
_cell.angle_alpha   90.00
_cell.angle_beta   90.00
_cell.angle_gamma   90.00
#
_symmetry.space_group_name_H-M   'P 1'
#
loop_
_entity.id
_entity.type
_entity.pdbx_description
1 polymer ?
#
loop_
_entity_poly.entity_id
_entity_poly.type
_entity_poly.pdbx_seq_one_letter_code
_entity_poly.pdbx_strand_id
1 'polypeptide(L)'
;MQQKWLSSFFLALEAISALETCKEMDPNNKDVLLGLGIFDYYTARLSGVMKFMSYLLIHEGNREEGLRKLQIAAQEAPYSSIEAKSLLLHIYLFLEKDYYPQALVLAEELALRFDEAPRNKYLEGVAYIRLADDNKYREVVEFFRKRASIENSKERALLWGRRVHYLEASHCLVGRLNEKARTKLDTILAQPDPELDPLMLAWPLLKKGMSYDMEANREEAIKYYRKILKLKNGAGAQFLAQRYLNEPAKRGDPFLAY
;
A
#
# COMPACT_ATOMS: atom_id res chain seq x y z
N MET A 1 -1.76 13.35 -14.75
CA MET A 1 -0.75 12.27 -14.88
C MET A 1 -0.58 11.97 -16.36
N GLN A 2 0.58 12.23 -16.97
CA GLN A 2 0.81 11.83 -18.36
C GLN A 2 0.96 10.31 -18.41
N GLN A 3 0.12 9.64 -19.19
CA GLN A 3 0.09 8.18 -19.31
C GLN A 3 1.20 7.70 -20.25
N LYS A 4 2.46 7.83 -19.81
CA LYS A 4 3.67 7.40 -20.54
C LYS A 4 4.00 5.91 -20.30
N TRP A 5 2.97 5.05 -20.28
CA TRP A 5 3.09 3.64 -19.89
C TRP A 5 4.08 2.85 -20.75
N LEU A 6 4.04 3.05 -22.08
CA LEU A 6 4.92 2.34 -23.01
C LEU A 6 6.40 2.69 -22.78
N SER A 7 6.74 3.97 -22.68
CA SER A 7 8.12 4.39 -22.42
C SER A 7 8.61 3.93 -21.04
N SER A 8 7.75 3.97 -20.02
CA SER A 8 8.11 3.46 -18.69
C SER A 8 8.38 1.96 -18.70
N PHE A 9 7.67 1.20 -19.54
CA PHE A 9 7.90 -0.23 -19.69
C PHE A 9 9.25 -0.53 -20.36
N PHE A 10 9.60 0.17 -21.43
CA PHE A 10 10.91 -0.02 -22.08
C PHE A 10 12.07 0.32 -21.14
N LEU A 11 11.95 1.39 -20.36
CA LEU A 11 12.95 1.72 -19.33
C LEU A 11 13.05 0.62 -18.25
N ALA A 12 11.93 -0.03 -17.91
CA ALA A 12 11.96 -1.16 -16.99
C ALA A 12 12.72 -2.35 -17.61
N LEU A 13 12.50 -2.68 -18.89
CA LEU A 13 13.24 -3.74 -19.57
C LEU A 13 14.75 -3.47 -19.62
N GLU A 14 15.15 -2.23 -19.93
CA GLU A 14 16.57 -1.84 -19.91
C GLU A 14 17.17 -2.02 -18.52
N ALA A 15 16.45 -1.64 -17.46
CA ALA A 15 16.88 -1.85 -16.08
C ALA A 15 17.01 -3.34 -15.74
N ILE A 16 16.09 -4.19 -16.20
CA ILE A 16 16.17 -5.64 -15.99
C ILE A 16 17.37 -6.25 -16.71
N SER A 17 17.61 -5.89 -17.96
CA SER A 17 18.79 -6.37 -18.70
C SER A 17 20.10 -5.96 -18.01
N ALA A 18 20.17 -4.76 -17.44
CA ALA A 18 21.31 -4.33 -16.64
C ALA A 18 21.47 -5.16 -15.34
N LEU A 19 20.37 -5.45 -14.63
CA LEU A 19 20.40 -6.28 -13.42
C LEU A 19 20.78 -7.74 -13.72
N GLU A 20 20.34 -8.29 -14.85
CA GLU A 20 20.75 -9.61 -15.34
C GLU A 20 22.25 -9.63 -15.64
N THR A 21 22.77 -8.61 -16.33
CA THR A 21 24.21 -8.45 -16.57
C THR A 21 24.99 -8.42 -15.23
N CYS A 22 24.52 -7.65 -14.25
CA CYS A 22 25.13 -7.63 -12.92
C CYS A 22 25.08 -9.01 -12.23
N LYS A 23 24.00 -9.78 -12.42
CA LYS A 23 23.86 -11.13 -11.87
C LYS A 23 24.81 -12.13 -12.54
N GLU A 24 25.05 -11.99 -13.83
CA GLU A 24 26.02 -12.81 -14.56
C GLU A 24 27.46 -12.50 -14.11
N MET A 25 27.76 -11.22 -13.90
CA MET A 25 29.08 -10.77 -13.42
C MET A 25 29.37 -11.20 -11.97
N ASP A 26 28.37 -11.15 -11.09
CA ASP A 26 28.45 -11.63 -9.72
C ASP A 26 27.22 -12.49 -9.36
N PRO A 27 27.30 -13.82 -9.54
CA PRO A 27 26.21 -14.73 -9.20
C PRO A 27 25.81 -14.73 -7.73
N ASN A 28 26.68 -14.25 -6.82
CA ASN A 28 26.38 -14.17 -5.39
C ASN A 28 25.68 -12.86 -5.01
N ASN A 29 25.63 -11.87 -5.90
CA ASN A 29 24.92 -10.61 -5.65
C ASN A 29 23.42 -10.89 -5.45
N LYS A 30 22.93 -10.63 -4.23
CA LYS A 30 21.52 -10.80 -3.85
C LYS A 30 20.73 -9.51 -3.99
N ASP A 31 21.37 -8.36 -4.12
CA ASP A 31 20.69 -7.07 -4.26
C ASP A 31 19.93 -6.94 -5.58
N VAL A 32 20.48 -7.50 -6.66
CA VAL A 32 19.80 -7.51 -7.97
C VAL A 32 18.46 -8.24 -7.93
N LEU A 33 18.27 -9.16 -6.96
CA LEU A 33 17.04 -9.93 -6.82
C LEU A 33 15.85 -9.05 -6.39
N LEU A 34 16.08 -7.89 -5.77
CA LEU A 34 15.00 -6.94 -5.49
C LEU A 34 14.35 -6.46 -6.80
N GLY A 35 15.15 -5.94 -7.74
CA GLY A 35 14.65 -5.41 -8.99
C GLY A 35 14.08 -6.49 -9.91
N LEU A 36 14.79 -7.63 -10.04
CA LEU A 36 14.32 -8.78 -10.82
C LEU A 36 13.00 -9.33 -10.24
N GLY A 37 12.91 -9.48 -8.92
CA GLY A 37 11.72 -10.00 -8.25
C GLY A 37 10.51 -9.05 -8.35
N ILE A 38 10.72 -7.73 -8.28
CA ILE A 38 9.68 -6.72 -8.57
C ILE A 38 9.11 -6.94 -9.97
N PHE A 39 9.99 -7.05 -10.96
CA PHE A 39 9.57 -7.16 -12.35
C PHE A 39 8.79 -8.45 -12.59
N ASP A 40 9.30 -9.60 -12.18
CA ASP A 40 8.62 -10.88 -12.33
C ASP A 40 7.24 -10.88 -11.67
N TYR A 41 7.16 -10.39 -10.43
CA TYR A 41 5.91 -10.40 -9.67
C TYR A 41 4.85 -9.48 -10.28
N TYR A 42 5.19 -8.23 -10.62
CA TYR A 42 4.21 -7.28 -11.13
C TYR A 42 3.86 -7.53 -12.59
N THR A 43 4.78 -8.01 -13.44
CA THR A 43 4.45 -8.39 -14.83
C THR A 43 3.51 -9.59 -14.88
N ALA A 44 3.71 -10.60 -14.00
CA ALA A 44 2.79 -11.73 -13.83
C ALA A 44 1.36 -11.29 -13.50
N ARG A 45 1.22 -10.19 -12.74
CA ARG A 45 -0.08 -9.69 -12.30
C ARG A 45 -0.73 -8.74 -13.32
N LEU A 46 0.07 -8.05 -14.13
CA LEU A 46 -0.40 -7.15 -15.19
C LEU A 46 -0.94 -7.89 -16.42
N SER A 47 -0.42 -9.09 -16.71
CA SER A 47 -0.90 -9.94 -17.82
C SER A 47 -2.41 -10.24 -17.73
N GLY A 48 -2.98 -10.26 -16.52
CA GLY A 48 -4.43 -10.44 -16.30
C GLY A 48 -5.29 -9.17 -16.42
N VAL A 49 -4.71 -7.97 -16.29
CA VAL A 49 -5.46 -6.70 -16.18
C VAL A 49 -5.34 -5.83 -17.44
N MET A 50 -4.25 -5.96 -18.21
CA MET A 50 -4.02 -5.15 -19.43
C MET A 50 -3.81 -6.03 -20.66
N LYS A 51 -4.88 -6.66 -21.16
CA LYS A 51 -4.89 -7.44 -22.41
C LYS A 51 -4.36 -6.71 -23.65
N PHE A 52 -4.31 -5.37 -23.66
CA PHE A 52 -3.77 -4.59 -24.78
C PHE A 52 -2.23 -4.63 -24.87
N MET A 53 -1.54 -5.08 -23.82
CA MET A 53 -0.09 -5.34 -23.85
C MET A 53 0.24 -6.76 -24.31
N SER A 54 -0.71 -7.50 -24.89
CA SER A 54 -0.48 -8.84 -25.48
C SER A 54 0.54 -8.86 -26.62
N TYR A 55 0.92 -7.71 -27.19
CA TYR A 55 2.07 -7.62 -28.10
C TYR A 55 3.44 -7.81 -27.41
N LEU A 56 3.49 -7.88 -26.07
CA LEU A 56 4.71 -7.98 -25.24
C LEU A 56 4.93 -9.36 -24.60
N LEU A 57 4.38 -10.43 -25.20
CA LEU A 57 4.51 -11.84 -24.80
C LEU A 57 5.94 -12.42 -24.98
N ILE A 58 6.98 -11.71 -24.53
CA ILE A 58 8.38 -12.20 -24.57
C ILE A 58 8.90 -12.55 -23.17
N HIS A 59 8.25 -12.10 -22.10
CA HIS A 59 8.51 -12.54 -20.72
C HIS A 59 7.19 -12.79 -20.00
N GLU A 60 6.83 -14.06 -19.82
CA GLU A 60 5.78 -14.45 -18.88
C GLU A 60 6.32 -14.23 -17.48
N GLY A 61 5.97 -13.10 -16.85
CA GLY A 61 6.28 -12.87 -15.45
C GLY A 61 5.79 -14.03 -14.60
N ASN A 62 6.58 -14.45 -13.63
CA ASN A 62 6.26 -15.57 -12.74
C ASN A 62 6.09 -15.05 -11.31
N ARG A 63 4.83 -15.10 -10.82
CA ARG A 63 4.48 -14.66 -9.46
C ARG A 63 5.32 -15.35 -8.39
N GLU A 64 5.46 -16.67 -8.47
CA GLU A 64 6.16 -17.47 -7.45
C GLU A 64 7.66 -17.18 -7.47
N GLU A 65 8.23 -17.09 -8.68
CA GLU A 65 9.64 -16.74 -8.84
C GLU A 65 9.94 -15.31 -8.36
N GLY A 66 9.05 -14.37 -8.66
CA GLY A 66 9.15 -12.99 -8.16
C GLY A 66 9.13 -12.95 -6.63
N LEU A 67 8.19 -13.67 -6.00
CA LEU A 67 8.15 -13.79 -4.54
C LEU A 67 9.41 -14.47 -3.98
N ARG A 68 9.90 -15.53 -4.62
CA ARG A 68 11.13 -16.23 -4.20
C ARG A 68 12.35 -15.30 -4.24
N LYS A 69 12.53 -14.55 -5.34
CA LYS A 69 13.61 -13.56 -5.49
C LYS A 69 13.54 -12.48 -4.41
N LEU A 70 12.34 -11.94 -4.16
CA LEU A 70 12.12 -10.92 -3.13
C LEU A 70 12.38 -11.47 -1.71
N GLN A 71 12.00 -12.72 -1.42
CA GLN A 71 12.27 -13.37 -0.14
C GLN A 71 13.77 -13.55 0.10
N ILE A 72 14.51 -13.99 -0.93
CA ILE A 72 15.97 -14.11 -0.85
C ILE A 72 16.60 -12.73 -0.65
N ALA A 73 16.18 -11.71 -1.40
CA ALA A 73 16.68 -10.35 -1.22
C ALA A 73 16.43 -9.84 0.21
N ALA A 74 15.21 -10.05 0.73
CA ALA A 74 14.84 -9.66 2.09
C ALA A 74 15.68 -10.34 3.17
N GLN A 75 16.14 -11.58 2.95
CA GLN A 75 16.91 -12.34 3.94
C GLN A 75 18.43 -12.15 3.80
N GLU A 76 18.93 -12.06 2.57
CA GLU A 76 20.36 -12.23 2.27
C GLU A 76 21.01 -11.01 1.61
N ALA A 77 20.24 -10.03 1.12
CA ALA A 77 20.83 -8.90 0.41
C ALA A 77 21.51 -7.91 1.36
N PRO A 78 22.81 -7.58 1.15
CA PRO A 78 23.55 -6.71 2.05
C PRO A 78 23.03 -5.27 2.06
N TYR A 79 22.49 -4.76 0.95
CA TYR A 79 22.08 -3.35 0.85
C TYR A 79 20.56 -3.18 0.72
N SER A 80 19.88 -4.07 0.02
CA SER A 80 18.47 -3.94 -0.37
C SER A 80 17.51 -4.79 0.47
N SER A 81 18.00 -5.45 1.52
CA SER A 81 17.18 -6.32 2.38
C SER A 81 16.00 -5.57 3.00
N ILE A 82 16.18 -4.33 3.45
CA ILE A 82 15.11 -3.56 4.11
C ILE A 82 14.03 -3.14 3.12
N GLU A 83 14.43 -2.70 1.93
CA GLU A 83 13.54 -2.35 0.84
C GLU A 83 12.75 -3.56 0.38
N ALA A 84 13.40 -4.72 0.24
CA ALA A 84 12.76 -5.99 -0.08
C ALA A 84 11.74 -6.42 1.00
N LYS A 85 12.07 -6.29 2.29
CA LYS A 85 11.13 -6.53 3.40
C LYS A 85 9.93 -5.58 3.34
N SER A 86 10.16 -4.29 3.13
CA SER A 86 9.10 -3.28 3.03
C SER A 86 8.16 -3.56 1.85
N LEU A 87 8.71 -3.99 0.71
CA LEU A 87 7.93 -4.39 -0.46
C LEU A 87 7.15 -5.68 -0.21
N LEU A 88 7.79 -6.72 0.34
CA LEU A 88 7.11 -7.98 0.68
C LEU A 88 5.97 -7.75 1.66
N LEU A 89 6.18 -6.92 2.69
CA LEU A 89 5.13 -6.53 3.63
C LEU A 89 3.92 -5.94 2.88
N HIS A 90 4.16 -5.03 1.94
CA HIS A 90 3.09 -4.45 1.14
C HIS A 90 2.39 -5.51 0.26
N ILE A 91 3.16 -6.36 -0.42
CA ILE A 91 2.63 -7.45 -1.24
C ILE A 91 1.75 -8.39 -0.40
N TYR A 92 2.24 -8.84 0.74
CA TYR A 92 1.52 -9.76 1.62
C TYR A 92 0.27 -9.13 2.24
N LEU A 93 0.28 -7.86 2.63
CA LEU A 93 -0.90 -7.22 3.22
C LEU A 93 -2.01 -6.92 2.20
N PHE A 94 -1.65 -6.61 0.96
CA PHE A 94 -2.58 -6.00 0.00
C PHE A 94 -2.77 -6.79 -1.29
N LEU A 95 -1.90 -7.73 -1.63
CA LEU A 95 -1.97 -8.46 -2.88
C LEU A 95 -2.06 -9.98 -2.68
N GLU A 96 -1.58 -10.50 -1.55
CA GLU A 96 -1.45 -11.93 -1.26
C GLU A 96 -2.05 -12.32 0.10
N LYS A 97 -3.34 -12.66 0.12
CA LYS A 97 -4.11 -12.88 1.36
C LYS A 97 -3.60 -14.04 2.23
N ASP A 98 -2.98 -15.04 1.62
CA ASP A 98 -2.49 -16.23 2.32
C ASP A 98 -1.19 -15.97 3.10
N TYR A 99 -0.62 -14.76 2.98
CA TYR A 99 0.66 -14.39 3.60
C TYR A 99 0.51 -13.43 4.80
N TYR A 100 -0.69 -13.25 5.35
CA TYR A 100 -0.88 -12.34 6.50
C TYR A 100 -0.03 -12.69 7.73
N PRO A 101 0.20 -13.97 8.10
CA PRO A 101 1.13 -14.30 9.18
C PRO A 101 2.56 -13.85 8.89
N GLN A 102 3.05 -14.05 7.66
CA GLN A 102 4.37 -13.61 7.22
C GLN A 102 4.46 -12.08 7.14
N ALA A 103 3.36 -11.42 6.77
CA ALA A 103 3.25 -9.98 6.80
C ALA A 103 3.41 -9.43 8.22
N LEU A 104 2.79 -10.07 9.22
CA LEU A 104 2.91 -9.64 10.61
C LEU A 104 4.36 -9.67 11.09
N VAL A 105 5.10 -10.75 10.82
CA VAL A 105 6.53 -10.84 11.18
C VAL A 105 7.34 -9.68 10.61
N LEU A 106 7.14 -9.37 9.32
CA LEU A 106 7.82 -8.23 8.67
C LEU A 106 7.35 -6.89 9.24
N ALA A 107 6.07 -6.76 9.56
CA ALA A 107 5.51 -5.53 10.10
C ALA A 107 6.05 -5.22 11.50
N GLU A 108 6.10 -6.21 12.39
CA GLU A 108 6.68 -6.08 13.73
C GLU A 108 8.17 -5.74 13.66
N GLU A 109 8.92 -6.41 12.79
CA GLU A 109 10.36 -6.13 12.59
C GLU A 109 10.58 -4.68 12.15
N LEU A 110 9.87 -4.23 11.12
CA LEU A 110 10.03 -2.88 10.56
C LEU A 110 9.48 -1.80 11.48
N ALA A 111 8.42 -2.08 12.25
CA ALA A 111 7.88 -1.16 13.24
C ALA A 111 8.81 -0.98 14.44
N LEU A 112 9.46 -2.06 14.88
CA LEU A 112 10.47 -2.00 15.94
C LEU A 112 11.73 -1.26 15.50
N ARG A 113 12.20 -1.52 14.27
CA ARG A 113 13.44 -0.93 13.75
C ARG A 113 13.30 0.56 13.41
N PHE A 114 12.12 0.99 12.99
CA PHE A 114 11.84 2.36 12.56
C PHE A 114 10.64 2.93 13.32
N ASP A 115 10.79 3.01 14.64
CA ASP A 115 9.76 3.42 15.60
C ASP A 115 9.32 4.89 15.44
N GLU A 116 10.18 5.75 14.89
CA GLU A 116 9.88 7.15 14.56
C GLU A 116 9.12 7.31 13.22
N ALA A 117 8.91 6.22 12.46
CA ALA A 117 8.20 6.25 11.18
C ALA A 117 6.76 5.72 11.36
N PRO A 118 5.73 6.60 11.43
CA PRO A 118 4.35 6.20 11.72
C PRO A 118 3.78 5.16 10.74
N ARG A 119 4.30 5.12 9.52
CA ARG A 119 3.89 4.17 8.49
C ARG A 119 4.14 2.72 8.90
N ASN A 120 5.27 2.42 9.53
CA ASN A 120 5.63 1.03 9.83
C ASN A 120 4.76 0.48 10.96
N LYS A 121 4.60 1.26 12.04
CA LYS A 121 3.64 0.93 13.12
C LYS A 121 2.20 0.85 12.60
N TYR A 122 1.83 1.67 11.62
CA TYR A 122 0.51 1.59 10.99
C TYR A 122 0.31 0.25 10.26
N LEU A 123 1.32 -0.20 9.50
CA LEU A 123 1.24 -1.49 8.78
C LEU A 123 1.20 -2.69 9.73
N GLU A 124 1.83 -2.61 10.90
CA GLU A 124 1.65 -3.58 11.99
C GLU A 124 0.19 -3.63 12.47
N GLY A 125 -0.42 -2.47 12.70
CA GLY A 125 -1.85 -2.36 13.00
C GLY A 125 -2.72 -3.00 11.91
N VAL A 126 -2.39 -2.76 10.64
CA VAL A 126 -3.09 -3.39 9.50
C VAL A 126 -2.93 -4.90 9.50
N ALA A 127 -1.74 -5.43 9.81
CA ALA A 127 -1.51 -6.87 9.92
C ALA A 127 -2.42 -7.50 11.00
N TYR A 128 -2.54 -6.87 12.17
CA TYR A 128 -3.47 -7.34 13.22
C TYR A 128 -4.93 -7.28 12.79
N ILE A 129 -5.35 -6.23 12.07
CA ILE A 129 -6.70 -6.15 11.49
C ILE A 129 -6.94 -7.33 10.52
N ARG A 130 -5.95 -7.68 9.69
CA ARG A 130 -6.05 -8.79 8.74
C ARG A 130 -6.15 -10.16 9.40
N LEU A 131 -5.48 -10.32 10.53
CA LEU A 131 -5.50 -11.54 11.34
C LEU A 131 -6.66 -11.58 12.34
N ALA A 132 -7.52 -10.55 12.36
CA ALA A 132 -8.62 -10.39 13.31
C ALA A 132 -8.18 -10.39 14.79
N ASP A 133 -6.95 -9.93 15.07
CA ASP A 133 -6.46 -9.72 16.44
C ASP A 133 -6.83 -8.31 16.93
N ASP A 134 -8.07 -8.19 17.39
CA ASP A 134 -8.63 -6.93 17.90
C ASP A 134 -7.90 -6.40 19.13
N ASN A 135 -7.28 -7.26 19.94
CA ASN A 135 -6.53 -6.83 21.13
C ASN A 135 -5.24 -6.12 20.70
N LYS A 136 -4.46 -6.74 19.82
CA LYS A 136 -3.22 -6.15 19.32
C LYS A 136 -3.45 -4.93 18.44
N TYR A 137 -4.50 -4.94 17.62
CA TYR A 137 -4.93 -3.74 16.92
C TYR A 137 -5.20 -2.56 17.89
N ARG A 138 -5.91 -2.79 19.01
CA ARG A 138 -6.16 -1.75 20.01
C ARG A 138 -4.87 -1.25 20.67
N GLU A 139 -3.91 -2.13 20.95
CA GLU A 139 -2.59 -1.74 21.46
C GLU A 139 -1.87 -0.77 20.49
N VAL A 140 -1.93 -1.03 19.18
CA VAL A 140 -1.35 -0.13 18.16
C VAL A 140 -2.07 1.22 18.12
N VAL A 141 -3.40 1.24 18.26
CA VAL A 141 -4.17 2.49 18.35
C VAL A 141 -3.77 3.31 19.59
N GLU A 142 -3.63 2.67 20.75
CA GLU A 142 -3.16 3.32 21.98
C GLU A 142 -1.72 3.82 21.86
N PHE A 143 -0.85 3.08 21.17
CA PHE A 143 0.50 3.54 20.85
C PHE A 143 0.45 4.88 20.09
N PHE A 144 -0.36 4.97 19.03
CA PHE A 144 -0.52 6.21 18.26
C PHE A 144 -1.05 7.37 19.13
N ARG A 145 -2.04 7.12 19.99
CA ARG A 145 -2.60 8.12 20.91
C ARG A 145 -1.55 8.63 21.89
N LYS A 146 -0.85 7.71 22.56
CA LYS A 146 0.23 8.05 23.50
C LYS A 146 1.32 8.84 22.81
N ARG A 147 1.79 8.39 21.64
CA ARG A 147 2.82 9.07 20.88
C ARG A 147 2.38 10.48 20.49
N ALA A 148 1.18 10.67 19.96
CA ALA A 148 0.66 12.00 19.63
C ALA A 148 0.60 12.95 20.85
N SER A 149 0.29 12.42 22.05
CA SER A 149 0.15 13.22 23.28
C SER A 149 1.46 13.74 23.86
N ILE A 150 2.60 13.10 23.54
CA ILE A 150 3.92 13.46 24.07
C ILE A 150 4.77 14.25 23.07
N GLU A 151 4.28 14.49 21.86
CA GLU A 151 5.01 15.23 20.84
C GLU A 151 5.02 16.73 21.15
N ASN A 152 6.19 17.36 21.01
CA ASN A 152 6.40 18.75 21.40
C ASN A 152 5.88 19.76 20.36
N SER A 153 5.67 19.33 19.11
CA SER A 153 5.14 20.18 18.04
C SER A 153 3.74 19.74 17.63
N LYS A 154 2.89 20.72 17.30
CA LYS A 154 1.53 20.47 16.84
C LYS A 154 1.54 19.64 15.55
N GLU A 155 2.48 19.89 14.66
CA GLU A 155 2.63 19.19 13.39
C GLU A 155 2.95 17.71 13.60
N ARG A 156 3.88 17.39 14.51
CA ARG A 156 4.22 16.00 14.84
C ARG A 156 3.08 15.31 15.58
N ALA A 157 2.43 16.00 16.53
CA ALA A 157 1.26 15.47 17.21
C ALA A 157 0.13 15.13 16.21
N LEU A 158 -0.12 15.99 15.20
CA LEU A 158 -1.08 15.74 14.14
C LEU A 158 -0.68 14.55 13.24
N LEU A 159 0.60 14.41 12.90
CA LEU A 159 1.11 13.29 12.11
C LEU A 159 0.77 11.94 12.75
N TRP A 160 0.99 11.79 14.06
CA TRP A 160 0.64 10.58 14.80
C TRP A 160 -0.86 10.48 15.05
N GLY A 161 -1.52 11.58 15.42
CA GLY A 161 -2.95 11.62 15.74
C GLY A 161 -3.84 11.24 14.56
N ARG A 162 -3.51 11.66 13.33
CA ARG A 162 -4.25 11.25 12.12
C ARG A 162 -4.19 9.74 11.87
N ARG A 163 -3.10 9.06 12.27
CA ARG A 163 -2.95 7.60 12.11
C ARG A 163 -3.92 6.82 13.01
N VAL A 164 -4.30 7.36 14.17
CA VAL A 164 -5.37 6.80 15.02
C VAL A 164 -6.64 6.66 14.20
N HIS A 165 -7.14 7.77 13.66
CA HIS A 165 -8.39 7.80 12.91
C HIS A 165 -8.31 7.01 11.61
N TYR A 166 -7.16 7.03 10.94
CA TYR A 166 -6.99 6.30 9.69
C TYR A 166 -6.98 4.78 9.90
N LEU A 167 -6.31 4.30 10.95
CA LEU A 167 -6.29 2.89 11.32
C LEU A 167 -7.67 2.42 11.83
N GLU A 168 -8.35 3.23 12.64
CA GLU A 168 -9.73 2.96 13.07
C GLU A 168 -10.70 2.89 11.88
N ALA A 169 -10.55 3.77 10.88
CA ALA A 169 -11.34 3.73 9.66
C ALA A 169 -11.08 2.46 8.86
N SER A 170 -9.82 2.04 8.71
CA SER A 170 -9.44 0.78 8.06
C SER A 170 -10.05 -0.43 8.77
N HIS A 171 -9.99 -0.49 10.12
CA HIS A 171 -10.65 -1.53 10.91
C HIS A 171 -12.17 -1.53 10.70
N CYS A 172 -12.81 -0.35 10.76
CA CYS A 172 -14.25 -0.21 10.54
C CYS A 172 -14.66 -0.67 9.13
N LEU A 173 -13.91 -0.34 8.08
CA LEU A 173 -14.22 -0.77 6.70
C LEU A 173 -14.11 -2.29 6.55
N VAL A 174 -13.06 -2.91 7.10
CA VAL A 174 -12.92 -4.37 7.12
C VAL A 174 -14.08 -5.02 7.90
N GLY A 175 -14.46 -4.41 9.02
CA GLY A 175 -15.59 -4.81 9.87
C GLY A 175 -16.97 -4.39 9.37
N ARG A 176 -17.08 -3.75 8.19
CA ARG A 176 -18.34 -3.28 7.55
C ARG A 176 -19.10 -2.20 8.31
N LEU A 177 -18.42 -1.48 9.18
CA LEU A 177 -18.94 -0.33 9.91
C LEU A 177 -18.72 0.94 9.08
N ASN A 178 -19.30 0.99 7.87
CA ASN A 178 -19.02 2.01 6.84
C ASN A 178 -19.29 3.44 7.33
N GLU A 179 -20.39 3.66 8.04
CA GLU A 179 -20.72 4.97 8.62
C GLU A 179 -19.68 5.40 9.67
N LYS A 180 -19.32 4.50 10.60
CA LYS A 180 -18.27 4.78 11.60
C LYS A 180 -16.94 5.07 10.94
N ALA A 181 -16.58 4.34 9.88
CA ALA A 181 -15.39 4.61 9.09
C ALA A 181 -15.44 6.04 8.51
N ARG A 182 -16.56 6.45 7.90
CA ARG A 182 -16.72 7.82 7.38
C ARG A 182 -16.54 8.88 8.46
N THR A 183 -17.11 8.71 9.65
CA THR A 183 -16.91 9.66 10.77
C THR A 183 -15.44 9.83 11.15
N LYS A 184 -14.68 8.72 11.20
CA LYS A 184 -13.23 8.77 11.47
C LYS A 184 -12.47 9.49 10.34
N LEU A 185 -12.83 9.20 9.09
CA LEU A 185 -12.23 9.86 7.91
C LEU A 185 -12.56 11.36 7.86
N ASP A 186 -13.76 11.76 8.27
CA ASP A 186 -14.16 13.16 8.34
C ASP A 186 -13.35 13.96 9.36
N THR A 187 -12.93 13.32 10.46
CA THR A 187 -12.02 13.95 11.44
C THR A 187 -10.66 14.28 10.81
N ILE A 188 -10.14 13.41 9.94
CA ILE A 188 -8.89 13.65 9.20
C ILE A 188 -9.10 14.78 8.19
N LEU A 189 -10.20 14.73 7.43
CA LEU A 189 -10.51 15.67 6.35
C LEU A 189 -10.93 17.06 6.81
N ALA A 190 -11.25 17.24 8.10
CA ALA A 190 -11.56 18.55 8.70
C ALA A 190 -10.34 19.48 8.79
N GLN A 191 -9.12 18.93 8.78
CA GLN A 191 -7.87 19.68 8.86
C GLN A 191 -6.90 19.19 7.76
N PRO A 192 -7.23 19.39 6.47
CA PRO A 192 -6.40 18.87 5.37
C PRO A 192 -5.12 19.67 5.25
N ASP A 193 -4.03 18.98 4.90
CA ASP A 193 -2.74 19.60 4.59
C ASP A 193 -2.21 19.01 3.27
N PRO A 194 -2.70 19.47 2.11
CA PRO A 194 -2.34 18.88 0.82
C PRO A 194 -0.87 19.10 0.42
N GLU A 195 -0.17 20.05 1.05
CA GLU A 195 1.22 20.36 0.74
C GLU A 195 2.16 19.44 1.51
N LEU A 196 1.95 19.27 2.82
CA LEU A 196 2.81 18.45 3.66
C LEU A 196 2.34 16.99 3.79
N ASP A 197 1.04 16.73 3.66
CA ASP A 197 0.45 15.39 3.82
C ASP A 197 -0.68 15.12 2.81
N PRO A 198 -0.37 15.08 1.50
CA PRO A 198 -1.35 14.75 0.46
C PRO A 198 -1.93 13.34 0.63
N LEU A 199 -1.22 12.44 1.33
CA LEU A 199 -1.69 11.08 1.62
C LEU A 199 -2.93 11.13 2.53
N MET A 200 -2.91 11.93 3.60
CA MET A 200 -4.07 12.14 4.49
C MET A 200 -5.16 13.03 3.92
N LEU A 201 -5.06 13.44 2.66
CA LEU A 201 -6.17 13.98 1.90
C LEU A 201 -6.74 12.94 0.92
N ALA A 202 -5.90 12.40 0.04
CA ALA A 202 -6.36 11.61 -1.09
C ALA A 202 -6.89 10.22 -0.67
N TRP A 203 -6.20 9.54 0.26
CA TRP A 203 -6.60 8.20 0.68
C TRP A 203 -7.84 8.17 1.58
N PRO A 204 -8.03 9.11 2.53
CA PRO A 204 -9.30 9.22 3.23
C PRO A 204 -10.49 9.47 2.30
N LEU A 205 -10.34 10.33 1.28
CA LEU A 205 -11.37 10.52 0.25
C LEU A 205 -11.65 9.21 -0.51
N LEU A 206 -10.60 8.45 -0.85
CA LEU A 206 -10.74 7.17 -1.55
C LEU A 206 -11.57 6.20 -0.70
N LYS A 207 -11.24 6.07 0.58
CA LYS A 207 -11.94 5.21 1.55
C LYS A 207 -13.39 5.64 1.76
N LYS A 208 -13.70 6.94 1.76
CA LYS A 208 -15.10 7.42 1.76
C LYS A 208 -15.85 6.92 0.52
N GLY A 209 -15.26 7.06 -0.66
CA GLY A 209 -15.82 6.52 -1.90
C GLY A 209 -16.08 5.01 -1.81
N MET A 210 -15.06 4.25 -1.36
CA MET A 210 -15.17 2.80 -1.18
C MET A 210 -16.27 2.43 -0.17
N SER A 211 -16.43 3.19 0.91
CA SER A 211 -17.49 2.96 1.91
C SER A 211 -18.90 3.10 1.32
N TYR A 212 -19.10 4.03 0.38
CA TYR A 212 -20.39 4.21 -0.29
C TYR A 212 -20.65 3.13 -1.33
N ASP A 213 -19.62 2.68 -2.06
CA ASP A 213 -19.73 1.50 -2.93
C ASP A 213 -20.12 0.24 -2.12
N MET A 214 -19.62 0.08 -0.88
CA MET A 214 -20.02 -1.03 0.02
C MET A 214 -21.51 -0.98 0.42
N GLU A 215 -22.12 0.20 0.38
CA GLU A 215 -23.55 0.43 0.69
C GLU A 215 -24.41 0.50 -0.57
N ALA A 216 -23.86 0.12 -1.74
CA ALA A 216 -24.49 0.27 -3.05
C ALA A 216 -24.88 1.73 -3.40
N ASN A 217 -24.36 2.72 -2.69
CA ASN A 217 -24.57 4.14 -2.98
C ASN A 217 -23.52 4.64 -4.00
N ARG A 218 -23.70 4.17 -5.23
CA ARG A 218 -22.73 4.40 -6.32
C ARG A 218 -22.58 5.86 -6.69
N GLU A 219 -23.67 6.62 -6.67
CA GLU A 219 -23.66 8.03 -7.03
C GLU A 219 -22.74 8.82 -6.11
N GLU A 220 -22.84 8.58 -4.79
CA GLU A 220 -22.01 9.25 -3.80
C GLU A 220 -20.55 8.80 -3.89
N ALA A 221 -20.30 7.50 -4.10
CA ALA A 221 -18.95 6.97 -4.29
C ALA A 221 -18.19 7.67 -5.43
N ILE A 222 -18.85 7.84 -6.58
CA ILE A 222 -18.29 8.49 -7.77
C ILE A 222 -17.86 9.94 -7.49
N LYS A 223 -18.60 10.68 -6.65
CA LYS A 223 -18.25 12.07 -6.28
C LYS A 223 -16.87 12.13 -5.61
N TYR A 224 -16.59 11.20 -4.69
CA TYR A 224 -15.28 11.12 -4.03
C TYR A 224 -14.16 10.74 -5.00
N TYR A 225 -14.38 9.75 -5.87
CA TYR A 225 -13.37 9.35 -6.85
C TYR A 225 -13.02 10.49 -7.82
N ARG A 226 -14.03 11.22 -8.33
CA ARG A 226 -13.81 12.40 -9.17
C ARG A 226 -13.06 13.52 -8.44
N LYS A 227 -13.30 13.70 -7.14
CA LYS A 227 -12.57 14.69 -6.32
C LYS A 227 -11.07 14.37 -6.27
N ILE A 228 -10.70 13.10 -6.12
CA ILE A 228 -9.29 12.67 -6.09
C ILE A 228 -8.58 12.92 -7.42
N LEU A 229 -9.25 12.69 -8.54
CA LEU A 229 -8.69 12.94 -9.88
C LEU A 229 -8.39 14.42 -10.15
N LYS A 230 -9.04 15.34 -9.41
CA LYS A 230 -8.80 16.79 -9.50
C LYS A 230 -7.68 17.28 -8.58
N LEU A 231 -7.15 16.44 -7.68
CA LEU A 231 -6.06 16.83 -6.78
C LEU A 231 -4.76 17.05 -7.58
N LYS A 232 -4.03 18.13 -7.25
CA LYS A 232 -2.69 18.39 -7.79
C LYS A 232 -1.72 17.26 -7.45
N ASN A 233 -1.78 16.77 -6.20
CA ASN A 233 -1.09 15.58 -5.74
C ASN A 233 -2.08 14.60 -5.13
N GLY A 234 -2.37 13.51 -5.83
CA GLY A 234 -3.28 12.46 -5.37
C GLY A 234 -2.60 11.35 -4.57
N ALA A 235 -1.29 11.46 -4.26
CA ALA A 235 -0.52 10.49 -3.48
C ALA A 235 -0.75 9.02 -3.92
N GLY A 236 -0.85 8.78 -5.24
CA GLY A 236 -1.11 7.46 -5.82
C GLY A 236 -2.58 7.00 -5.81
N ALA A 237 -3.44 7.56 -4.95
CA ALA A 237 -4.86 7.18 -4.85
C ALA A 237 -5.64 7.43 -6.15
N GLN A 238 -5.15 8.29 -7.04
CA GLN A 238 -5.72 8.55 -8.37
C GLN A 238 -5.81 7.27 -9.23
N PHE A 239 -4.83 6.37 -9.12
CA PHE A 239 -4.85 5.10 -9.85
C PHE A 239 -6.05 4.25 -9.45
N LEU A 240 -6.27 4.10 -8.13
CA LEU A 240 -7.42 3.37 -7.60
C LEU A 240 -8.73 4.12 -7.82
N ALA A 241 -8.75 5.44 -7.70
CA ALA A 241 -9.95 6.23 -8.01
C ALA A 241 -10.39 6.04 -9.46
N GLN A 242 -9.45 6.02 -10.42
CA GLN A 242 -9.75 5.76 -11.82
C GLN A 242 -10.28 4.34 -12.05
N ARG A 243 -9.68 3.34 -11.39
CA ARG A 243 -10.19 1.97 -11.39
C ARG A 243 -11.62 1.93 -10.83
N TYR A 244 -11.83 2.57 -9.67
CA TYR A 244 -13.10 2.52 -8.98
C TYR A 244 -14.21 3.33 -9.63
N LEU A 245 -13.91 4.24 -10.57
CA LEU A 245 -14.92 4.84 -11.45
C LEU A 245 -15.50 3.85 -12.46
N ASN A 246 -14.71 2.88 -12.90
CA ASN A 246 -15.13 1.87 -13.87
C ASN A 246 -15.74 0.64 -13.16
N GLU A 247 -15.10 0.19 -12.08
CA GLU A 247 -15.52 -0.98 -11.31
C GLU A 247 -15.69 -0.59 -9.84
N PRO A 248 -16.90 -0.66 -9.26
CA PRO A 248 -17.07 -0.28 -7.85
C PRO A 248 -16.17 -1.12 -6.94
N ALA A 249 -15.69 -0.51 -5.86
CA ALA A 249 -15.02 -1.24 -4.80
C ALA A 249 -15.96 -2.34 -4.29
N LYS A 250 -15.40 -3.51 -3.92
CA LYS A 250 -16.19 -4.66 -3.46
C LYS A 250 -15.78 -5.10 -2.07
N ARG A 251 -16.64 -5.92 -1.45
CA ARG A 251 -16.31 -6.61 -0.21
C ARG A 251 -15.00 -7.39 -0.39
N GLY A 252 -14.10 -7.27 0.58
CA GLY A 252 -12.82 -7.98 0.57
C GLY A 252 -11.81 -7.40 -0.41
N ASP A 253 -12.06 -6.19 -0.93
CA ASP A 253 -11.06 -5.39 -1.63
C ASP A 253 -9.88 -5.14 -0.67
N PRO A 254 -8.65 -5.46 -1.08
CA PRO A 254 -7.50 -5.33 -0.21
C PRO A 254 -7.24 -3.88 0.22
N PHE A 255 -7.62 -2.87 -0.56
CA PHE A 255 -7.32 -1.48 -0.25
C PHE A 255 -8.26 -0.89 0.83
N LEU A 256 -9.25 -1.65 1.30
CA LEU A 256 -10.07 -1.26 2.47
C LEU A 256 -9.22 -1.09 3.74
N ALA A 257 -8.14 -1.87 3.88
CA ALA A 257 -7.22 -1.79 5.01
C ALA A 257 -5.92 -1.03 4.71
N TYR A 258 -5.74 -0.52 3.48
CA TYR A 258 -4.53 0.20 3.07
C TYR A 258 -4.41 1.57 3.71
#